data_AF-A0AAW6E7R2-F1
#
_entry.id   AF-A0AAW6E7R2-F1
#
_cell.length_a   1.000
_cell.length_b   1.000
_cell.length_c   1.000
_cell.angle_alpha   90.00
_cell.angle_beta   90.00
_cell.angle_gamma   90.00
#
_symmetry.space_group_name_H-M   'P 1'
#
loop_
_entity.id
_entity.type
_entity.pdbx_description
1 polymer ?
#
loop_
_entity_poly.entity_id
_entity_poly.type
_entity_poly.pdbx_seq_one_letter_code
_entity_poly.pdbx_strand_id
1 'polypeptide(L)'
;MLKQNPGRASVFEELIHATQYRNGENDGSYVSRLNCEIKAQKKLLRNNKAYKLTETEVEQTKIALQQYESELKAYNEKGGD
;
A
#
# COMPACT_ATOMS: atom_id res chain seq x y z
N MET A 1 6.95 6.05 -9.25
CA MET A 1 8.42 6.27 -9.23
C MET A 1 8.75 7.00 -7.95
N LEU A 2 9.67 6.44 -7.14
CA LEU A 2 10.05 6.96 -5.84
C LEU A 2 10.53 8.42 -5.97
N LYS A 3 9.99 9.32 -5.15
CA LYS A 3 10.36 10.75 -5.17
C LYS A 3 11.79 10.97 -4.64
N GLN A 4 12.40 12.11 -4.99
CA GLN A 4 13.65 12.53 -4.35
C GLN A 4 13.43 12.77 -2.85
N ASN A 5 14.40 12.36 -2.03
CA ASN A 5 14.33 12.39 -0.56
C ASN A 5 13.08 11.72 -0.01
N PRO A 6 12.84 10.43 -0.33
CA PRO A 6 11.64 9.74 0.10
C PRO A 6 11.64 9.52 1.62
N GLY A 7 10.44 9.51 2.20
CA GLY A 7 10.25 9.02 3.55
C GLY A 7 10.57 7.53 3.66
N ARG A 8 10.80 7.05 4.87
CA ARG A 8 11.01 5.63 5.17
C ARG A 8 9.81 4.80 4.74
N ALA A 9 8.59 5.31 4.96
CA ALA A 9 7.37 4.62 4.55
C ALA A 9 7.38 4.31 3.05
N SER A 10 7.66 5.31 2.21
CA SER A 10 7.72 5.14 0.75
C SER A 10 8.84 4.18 0.30
N VAL A 11 9.99 4.19 0.98
CA VAL A 11 11.06 3.22 0.67
C VAL A 11 10.62 1.80 0.99
N PHE A 12 10.04 1.56 2.17
CA PHE A 12 9.57 0.23 2.55
C PHE A 12 8.38 -0.24 1.71
N GLU A 13 7.49 0.66 1.32
CA GLU A 13 6.39 0.41 0.40
C GLU A 13 6.89 -0.16 -0.93
N GLU A 14 7.84 0.51 -1.60
CA GLU A 14 8.40 0.03 -2.86
C GLU A 14 9.13 -1.32 -2.70
N LEU A 15 9.79 -1.57 -1.57
CA LEU A 15 10.39 -2.89 -1.27
C LEU A 15 9.33 -3.99 -1.09
N ILE A 16 8.18 -3.65 -0.50
CA ILE A 16 7.05 -4.56 -0.38
C ILE A 16 6.46 -4.84 -1.77
N HIS A 17 6.27 -3.83 -2.60
CA HIS A 17 5.78 -4.00 -3.97
C HIS A 17 6.73 -4.81 -4.84
N ALA A 18 8.04 -4.61 -4.73
CA ALA A 18 9.03 -5.44 -5.40
C ALA A 18 8.90 -6.92 -5.01
N THR A 19 8.60 -7.19 -3.74
CA THR A 19 8.33 -8.55 -3.24
C THR A 19 7.01 -9.11 -3.80
N GLN A 20 5.95 -8.31 -3.78
CA GLN A 20 4.63 -8.68 -4.33
C GLN A 20 4.73 -9.01 -5.83
N TYR A 21 5.47 -8.21 -6.59
CA TYR A 21 5.73 -8.44 -8.01
C TYR A 21 6.50 -9.75 -8.23
N ARG A 22 7.58 -9.96 -7.47
CA ARG A 22 8.35 -11.22 -7.53
C ARG A 22 7.49 -12.45 -7.23
N ASN A 23 6.49 -12.31 -6.37
CA ASN A 23 5.57 -13.38 -5.98
C ASN A 23 4.37 -13.54 -6.92
N GLY A 24 4.19 -12.67 -7.92
CA GLY A 24 3.02 -12.69 -8.79
C GLY A 24 1.72 -12.26 -8.12
N GLU A 25 1.78 -11.47 -7.04
CA GLU A 25 0.57 -11.00 -6.33
C GLU A 25 -0.19 -9.91 -7.09
N ASN A 26 0.48 -9.23 -8.02
CA ASN A 26 -0.10 -8.23 -8.91
C ASN A 26 -0.15 -8.81 -10.33
N ASP A 27 -1.36 -9.22 -10.75
CA ASP A 27 -1.63 -9.77 -12.09
C ASP A 27 -1.93 -8.68 -13.13
N GLY A 28 -1.80 -7.40 -12.77
CA GLY A 28 -2.09 -6.25 -13.61
C GLY A 28 -3.56 -5.80 -13.57
N SER A 29 -4.46 -6.57 -12.96
CA SER A 29 -5.85 -6.14 -12.75
C SER A 29 -5.93 -5.00 -11.72
N TYR A 30 -6.99 -4.19 -11.84
CA TYR A 30 -7.24 -3.10 -10.92
C TYR A 30 -7.43 -3.60 -9.47
N VAL A 31 -8.13 -4.72 -9.30
CA VAL A 31 -8.37 -5.34 -7.99
C VAL A 31 -7.08 -5.89 -7.38
N SER A 32 -6.24 -6.59 -8.15
CA SER A 32 -4.98 -7.12 -7.61
C SER A 32 -4.02 -5.99 -7.21
N ARG A 33 -3.99 -4.90 -7.98
CA ARG A 33 -3.27 -3.68 -7.62
C ARG A 33 -3.77 -3.12 -6.29
N LEU A 34 -5.08 -2.85 -6.15
CA LEU A 34 -5.64 -2.33 -4.89
C LEU A 34 -5.37 -3.25 -3.70
N ASN A 35 -5.48 -4.56 -3.88
CA ASN A 35 -5.15 -5.52 -2.83
C ASN A 35 -3.66 -5.47 -2.45
N CYS A 36 -2.76 -5.28 -3.42
CA CYS A 36 -1.33 -5.08 -3.15
C CYS A 36 -1.07 -3.82 -2.34
N GLU A 37 -1.72 -2.70 -2.69
CA GLU A 37 -1.63 -1.44 -1.93
C GLU A 37 -2.09 -1.62 -0.49
N ILE A 38 -3.29 -2.19 -0.29
CA ILE A 38 -3.86 -2.44 1.05
C ILE A 38 -2.93 -3.33 1.90
N LYS A 39 -2.39 -4.40 1.30
CA LYS A 39 -1.42 -5.28 1.97
C LYS A 39 -0.14 -4.54 2.35
N ALA A 40 0.36 -3.66 1.49
CA ALA A 40 1.55 -2.85 1.75
C ALA A 40 1.32 -1.90 2.93
N GLN A 41 0.22 -1.12 2.91
CA GLN A 41 -0.12 -0.21 4.02
C GLN A 41 -0.30 -0.97 5.34
N LYS A 42 -1.02 -2.11 5.34
CA LYS A 42 -1.17 -2.95 6.55
C LYS A 42 0.17 -3.45 7.09
N LYS A 43 1.10 -3.82 6.21
CA LYS A 43 2.44 -4.27 6.61
C LYS A 43 3.29 -3.12 7.15
N LEU A 44 3.21 -1.92 6.58
CA LEU A 44 3.85 -0.71 7.13
C LEU A 44 3.34 -0.40 8.53
N LEU A 45 2.02 -0.36 8.73
CA LEU A 45 1.42 -0.09 10.04
C LEU A 45 1.81 -1.17 11.07
N ARG A 46 1.78 -2.45 10.70
CA ARG A 46 2.17 -3.54 11.61
C ARG A 46 3.64 -3.44 12.06
N ASN A 47 4.51 -2.95 11.18
CA ASN A 47 5.96 -2.89 11.44
C ASN A 47 6.48 -1.47 11.70
N ASN A 48 5.61 -0.49 11.95
CA ASN A 48 5.98 0.93 12.02
C ASN A 48 7.16 1.20 12.97
N LYS A 49 7.19 0.51 14.13
CA LYS A 49 8.27 0.63 15.12
C LYS A 49 9.60 0.08 14.60
N ALA A 50 9.56 -1.09 13.96
CA ALA A 50 10.75 -1.72 13.39
C ALA A 50 11.30 -0.91 12.20
N TYR A 51 10.41 -0.31 11.40
CA TYR A 51 10.75 0.54 10.27
C TYR A 51 11.08 1.99 10.65
N LYS A 52 10.93 2.33 11.94
CA LYS A 52 11.18 3.68 12.47
C LYS A 52 10.42 4.76 11.70
N LEU A 53 9.16 4.47 11.35
CA LEU A 53 8.29 5.45 10.71
C LEU A 53 8.01 6.60 11.68
N THR A 54 7.96 7.82 11.15
CA THR A 54 7.53 9.00 11.91
C THR A 54 6.03 8.96 12.15
N GLU A 55 5.55 9.74 13.12
CA GLU A 55 4.10 9.86 13.37
C GLU A 55 3.36 10.37 12.13
N THR A 56 3.95 11.33 11.41
CA THR A 56 3.41 11.83 10.14
C THR A 56 3.30 10.73 9.09
N GLU A 57 4.33 9.90 8.93
CA GLU A 57 4.28 8.77 8.00
C GLU A 57 3.23 7.74 8.41
N VAL A 58 3.13 7.42 9.71
CA VAL A 58 2.10 6.50 10.21
C VAL A 58 0.70 7.02 9.92
N GLU A 59 0.45 8.32 10.11
CA GLU A 59 -0.86 8.91 9.83
C GLU A 59 -1.18 8.92 8.33
N GLN A 60 -0.20 9.27 7.50
CA GLN A 60 -0.33 9.19 6.05
C GLN A 60 -0.62 7.75 5.57
N THR A 61 0.06 6.74 6.14
CA THR A 61 -0.19 5.33 5.85
C THR A 61 -1.60 4.90 6.23
N LYS A 62 -2.17 5.39 7.35
CA LYS A 62 -3.57 5.10 7.71
C LYS A 62 -4.56 5.73 6.73
N ILE A 63 -4.33 6.98 6.33
CA ILE A 63 -5.17 7.68 5.35
C ILE A 63 -5.15 6.94 4.01
N ALA A 64 -3.96 6.57 3.53
CA ALA A 64 -3.80 5.80 2.30
C ALA A 64 -4.53 4.44 2.39
N LEU A 65 -4.40 3.73 3.52
CA LEU A 65 -5.12 2.48 3.74
C LEU A 65 -6.64 2.65 3.61
N GLN A 66 -7.20 3.66 4.28
CA GLN A 66 -8.64 3.95 4.23
C GLN A 66 -9.10 4.31 2.82
N GLN A 67 -8.29 5.06 2.07
CA GLN A 67 -8.58 5.41 0.67
C GLN A 67 -8.65 4.16 -0.22
N TYR A 68 -7.64 3.29 -0.17
CA TYR A 68 -7.63 2.07 -0.98
C TYR A 68 -8.74 1.09 -0.59
N GLU A 69 -9.05 0.94 0.71
CA GLU A 69 -10.16 0.11 1.17
C GLU A 69 -11.51 0.66 0.69
N SER A 70 -11.68 1.99 0.69
CA SER A 70 -12.89 2.66 0.18
C SER A 70 -13.01 2.53 -1.34
N GLU A 71 -11.89 2.66 -2.07
CA GLU A 71 -11.83 2.51 -3.53
C GLU A 71 -12.20 1.08 -3.95
N LEU A 72 -11.63 0.07 -3.28
CA LEU A 72 -11.96 -1.33 -3.53
C LEU A 72 -13.44 -1.63 -3.25
N LYS A 73 -13.98 -1.10 -2.14
CA LYS A 73 -15.40 -1.24 -1.80
C LYS A 73 -16.29 -0.62 -2.88
N ALA A 74 -16.00 0.62 -3.28
CA ALA A 74 -16.78 1.34 -4.29
C ALA A 74 -16.74 0.65 -5.66
N TYR A 75 -15.60 0.06 -6.03
CA TYR A 75 -15.48 -0.72 -7.27
C TYR A 75 -16.36 -1.98 -7.23
N ASN A 76 -16.34 -2.72 -6.12
CA ASN A 76 -17.18 -3.90 -5.95
C ASN A 76 -18.68 -3.57 -5.94
N GLU A 77 -19.08 -2.45 -5.33
CA GLU A 77 -20.48 -1.99 -5.30
C GLU A 77 -21.01 -1.58 -6.69
N LYS A 78 -20.13 -1.18 -7.60
CA LYS A 78 -20.48 -0.80 -8.99
C LYS A 78 -20.56 -1.99 -9.96
N GLY A 79 -20.33 -3.21 -9.46
CA GLY A 79 -20.44 -4.44 -10.25
C GLY A 79 -19.11 -5.07 -10.64
N GLY A 80 -17.96 -4.44 -10.34
CA GLY A 80 -16.66 -4.90 -10.83
C GLY A 80 -16.56 -4.89 -12.35
N ASP A 81 -15.39 -5.24 -12.90
CA ASP A 81 -15.24 -5.51 -14.34
C ASP A 81 -15.77 -6.91 -14.71
#